data_AF-A0A017RXK3-F1
#
_entry.id   AF-A0A017RXK3-F1
#
_cell.length_a   1.000
_cell.length_b   1.000
_cell.length_c   1.000
_cell.angle_alpha   90.00
_cell.angle_beta   90.00
_cell.angle_gamma   90.00
#
_symmetry.space_group_name_H-M   'P 1'
#
loop_
_entity.id
_entity.type
_entity.pdbx_description
1 polymer ?
#
loop_
_entity_poly.entity_id
_entity_poly.type
_entity_poly.pdbx_seq_one_letter_code
_entity_poly.pdbx_strand_id
1 'polypeptide(L)'
;MKICEKEIMELEKSCRMARMYGNYIKKTPCFIERQRYQMLMLNELEHAAYLISIIRKKLDENFFRQEREFTLEELAGFNGADGKPAYIAIDGVVYDVSNNPAWGGGTHFGVVAGTDATMEFKSCHKEQVLAKLQRVGVLKNI
;
A
#
# COMPACT_ATOMS: atom_id res chain seq x y z
N MET A 1 4.57 21.05 0.46
CA MET A 1 5.37 20.21 -0.46
C MET A 1 4.56 18.97 -0.76
N LYS A 2 4.22 18.70 -2.02
CA LYS A 2 3.45 17.49 -2.37
C LYS A 2 4.36 16.28 -2.19
N ILE A 3 3.88 15.22 -1.54
CA ILE A 3 4.63 13.98 -1.33
C ILE A 3 5.10 13.46 -2.71
N CYS A 4 6.35 13.02 -2.78
CA CYS A 4 6.98 12.47 -3.99
C CYS A 4 7.15 13.42 -5.19
N GLU A 5 6.90 14.73 -5.06
CA GLU A 5 6.96 15.68 -6.20
C GLU A 5 8.30 15.63 -6.95
N LYS A 6 9.42 15.55 -6.22
CA LYS A 6 10.76 15.44 -6.81
C LYS A 6 10.96 14.13 -7.56
N GLU A 7 10.59 13.01 -6.95
CA GLU A 7 10.74 11.68 -7.56
C GLU A 7 9.85 11.52 -8.80
N ILE A 8 8.64 12.09 -8.79
CA ILE A 8 7.75 12.09 -9.95
C ILE A 8 8.37 12.88 -11.11
N MET A 9 8.92 14.06 -10.84
CA MET A 9 9.60 14.85 -11.88
C MET A 9 10.78 14.09 -12.51
N GLU A 10 11.59 13.40 -11.70
CA GLU A 10 12.70 12.58 -12.19
C GLU A 10 12.22 11.34 -12.98
N LEU A 11 11.10 10.73 -12.55
CA LEU A 11 10.50 9.59 -13.25
C LEU A 11 10.03 10.01 -14.64
N GLU A 12 9.38 11.16 -14.75
CA GLU A 12 8.95 11.70 -16.02
C GLU A 12 10.13 12.03 -16.95
N LYS A 13 11.24 12.55 -16.41
CA LYS A 13 12.47 12.78 -17.20
C LYS A 13 12.99 11.47 -17.77
N SER A 14 13.12 10.44 -16.94
CA SER A 14 13.60 9.12 -17.37
C SER A 14 12.68 8.52 -18.44
N CYS A 15 11.36 8.60 -18.26
CA CYS A 15 10.38 8.17 -19.26
C CYS A 15 10.51 8.92 -20.60
N ARG A 16 10.75 10.25 -20.56
CA ARG A 16 10.97 11.06 -21.77
C ARG A 16 12.24 10.63 -22.50
N MET A 17 13.33 10.40 -21.77
CA MET A 17 14.60 9.96 -22.34
C MET A 17 14.51 8.57 -22.95
N ALA A 18 13.91 7.60 -22.25
CA ALA A 18 13.67 6.26 -22.79
C ALA A 18 12.90 6.30 -24.11
N ARG A 19 11.85 7.13 -24.20
CA ARG A 19 11.07 7.33 -25.44
C ARG A 19 11.93 7.93 -26.56
N MET A 20 12.77 8.91 -26.24
CA MET A 20 13.71 9.51 -27.19
C MET A 20 14.68 8.47 -27.75
N TYR A 21 15.32 7.67 -26.89
CA TYR A 21 16.23 6.61 -27.32
C TYR A 21 15.53 5.54 -28.15
N GLY A 22 14.29 5.16 -27.80
CA GLY A 22 13.46 4.27 -28.62
C GLY A 22 13.24 4.80 -30.05
N ASN A 23 13.10 6.12 -30.22
CA ASN A 23 13.00 6.75 -31.54
C ASN A 23 14.35 6.73 -32.29
N TYR A 24 15.47 6.93 -31.60
CA TYR A 24 16.81 6.84 -32.21
C TYR A 24 17.11 5.42 -32.69
N ILE A 25 16.80 4.40 -31.89
CA ILE A 25 16.97 2.99 -32.28
C ILE A 25 16.27 2.69 -33.62
N LYS A 26 15.02 3.18 -33.79
CA LYS A 26 14.23 2.98 -35.02
C LYS A 26 14.82 3.67 -36.24
N LYS A 27 15.45 4.84 -36.06
CA LYS A 27 15.98 5.67 -37.15
C LYS A 27 17.45 5.36 -37.48
N THR A 28 18.18 4.72 -36.58
CA THR A 28 19.61 4.47 -36.72
C THR A 28 19.89 3.19 -37.49
N PRO A 29 20.53 3.27 -38.68
CA PRO A 29 20.91 2.09 -39.45
C PRO A 29 22.17 1.40 -38.91
N CYS A 30 23.11 2.17 -38.34
CA CYS A 30 24.35 1.65 -37.78
C CYS A 30 24.07 0.75 -36.56
N PHE A 31 24.55 -0.49 -36.63
CA PHE A 31 24.35 -1.49 -35.58
C PHE A 31 24.95 -1.06 -34.23
N ILE A 32 26.17 -0.52 -34.23
CA ILE A 32 26.87 -0.12 -33.00
C ILE A 32 26.13 1.02 -32.30
N GLU A 33 25.74 2.05 -33.04
CA GLU A 33 24.97 3.17 -32.47
C GLU A 33 23.58 2.72 -32.01
N ARG A 34 22.95 1.78 -32.71
CA ARG A 34 21.69 1.19 -32.26
C ARG A 34 21.85 0.47 -30.92
N GLN A 35 22.91 -0.33 -30.75
CA GLN A 35 23.20 -0.99 -29.48
C GLN A 35 23.46 0.03 -28.36
N ARG A 36 24.19 1.12 -28.67
CA ARG A 36 24.42 2.20 -27.71
C ARG A 36 23.09 2.83 -27.25
N TYR A 37 22.20 3.20 -28.16
CA TYR A 37 20.89 3.74 -27.79
C TYR A 37 20.02 2.74 -27.05
N GLN A 38 20.13 1.45 -27.37
CA GLN A 38 19.45 0.40 -26.64
C GLN A 38 19.95 0.32 -25.18
N MET A 39 21.25 0.40 -24.95
CA MET A 39 21.82 0.45 -23.60
C MET A 39 21.38 1.70 -22.83
N LEU A 40 21.44 2.88 -23.46
CA LEU A 40 20.96 4.12 -22.84
C LEU A 40 19.47 4.05 -22.48
N MET A 41 18.64 3.47 -23.35
CA MET A 41 17.23 3.24 -23.07
C MET A 41 17.02 2.30 -21.89
N LEU A 42 17.79 1.21 -21.80
CA LEU A 42 17.72 0.26 -20.67
C LEU A 42 18.08 0.95 -19.35
N ASN A 43 19.13 1.77 -19.32
CA ASN A 43 19.49 2.54 -18.12
C ASN A 43 18.36 3.46 -17.64
N GLU A 44 17.68 4.16 -18.55
CA GLU A 44 16.54 5.01 -18.20
C GLU A 44 15.35 4.20 -17.66
N LEU A 45 15.12 3.00 -18.18
CA LEU A 45 14.07 2.09 -17.71
C LEU A 45 14.40 1.54 -16.32
N GLU A 46 15.66 1.18 -16.05
CA GLU A 46 16.12 0.76 -14.73
C GLU A 46 15.98 1.89 -13.70
N HIS A 47 16.37 3.11 -14.07
CA HIS A 47 16.20 4.27 -13.22
C HIS A 47 14.71 4.58 -12.95
N ALA A 48 13.86 4.48 -13.97
CA ALA A 48 12.41 4.64 -13.79
C ALA A 48 11.83 3.59 -12.84
N ALA A 49 12.24 2.33 -12.97
CA ALA A 49 11.82 1.26 -12.06
C ALA A 49 12.25 1.53 -10.61
N TYR A 50 13.47 2.01 -10.42
CA TYR A 50 13.97 2.44 -9.11
C TYR A 50 13.14 3.59 -8.53
N LEU A 51 12.85 4.64 -9.30
CA LEU A 51 12.04 5.75 -8.84
C LEU A 51 10.61 5.33 -8.48
N ILE A 52 10.01 4.43 -9.27
CA ILE A 52 8.70 3.83 -8.94
C ILE A 52 8.76 3.12 -7.59
N SER A 53 9.83 2.37 -7.30
CA SER A 53 9.99 1.70 -6.00
C SER A 53 10.05 2.69 -4.82
N ILE A 54 10.74 3.82 -4.98
CA ILE A 54 10.81 4.88 -3.96
C ILE A 54 9.44 5.53 -3.78
N ILE A 55 8.78 5.87 -4.88
CA ILE A 55 7.47 6.53 -4.84
C ILE A 55 6.47 5.64 -4.10
N ARG A 56 6.43 4.33 -4.40
CA ARG A 56 5.60 3.36 -3.68
C ARG A 56 5.88 3.38 -2.18
N LYS A 57 7.14 3.20 -1.79
CA LYS A 57 7.54 3.20 -0.37
C LYS A 57 7.13 4.49 0.35
N LYS A 58 7.36 5.66 -0.26
CA LYS A 58 6.99 6.94 0.35
C LYS A 58 5.48 7.15 0.45
N LEU A 59 4.72 6.62 -0.50
CA LEU A 59 3.26 6.64 -0.44
C LEU A 59 2.77 5.75 0.71
N ASP A 60 3.32 4.56 0.88
CA ASP A 60 2.98 3.64 1.97
C ASP A 60 3.35 4.24 3.34
N GLU A 61 4.54 4.82 3.49
CA GLU A 61 4.97 5.49 4.72
C GLU A 61 4.12 6.73 5.03
N ASN A 62 3.78 7.53 4.01
CA ASN A 62 2.92 8.68 4.21
C ASN A 62 1.50 8.26 4.58
N PHE A 63 0.99 7.16 4.00
CA PHE A 63 -0.29 6.59 4.37
C PHE A 63 -0.28 6.19 5.85
N PHE A 64 0.76 5.46 6.30
CA PHE A 64 0.93 5.10 7.71
C PHE A 64 1.03 6.33 8.64
N ARG A 65 1.72 7.39 8.22
CA ARG A 65 1.84 8.62 9.01
C ARG A 65 0.51 9.40 9.15
N GLN A 66 -0.42 9.21 8.21
CA GLN A 66 -1.74 9.85 8.25
C GLN A 66 -2.80 8.97 8.92
N GLU A 67 -2.48 7.72 9.24
CA GLU A 67 -3.40 6.82 9.90
C GLU A 67 -3.55 7.13 11.38
N ARG A 68 -4.75 6.88 11.89
CA ARG A 68 -5.01 6.94 13.31
C ARG A 68 -4.29 5.77 14.00
N GLU A 69 -3.51 6.09 15.02
CA GLU A 69 -3.00 5.10 15.96
C GLU A 69 -4.09 4.79 17.00
N PHE A 70 -4.23 3.51 17.32
CA PHE A 70 -5.10 3.00 18.37
C PHE A 70 -4.26 2.30 19.42
N THR A 71 -4.50 2.58 20.70
CA THR A 71 -4.12 1.62 21.75
C THR A 71 -5.13 0.46 21.79
N LEU A 72 -4.79 -0.63 22.47
CA LEU A 72 -5.73 -1.74 22.68
C LEU A 72 -6.97 -1.27 23.46
N GLU A 73 -6.78 -0.37 24.43
CA GLU A 73 -7.87 0.20 25.23
C GLU A 73 -8.80 1.07 24.37
N GLU A 74 -8.23 1.89 23.47
CA GLU A 74 -9.03 2.67 22.54
C GLU A 74 -9.77 1.77 21.55
N LEU A 75 -9.10 0.73 21.03
CA LEU A 75 -9.69 -0.23 20.11
C LEU A 75 -10.88 -0.96 20.75
N ALA A 76 -10.79 -1.32 22.04
CA ALA A 76 -11.87 -1.97 22.78
C ALA A 76 -13.19 -1.17 22.79
N GLY A 77 -13.12 0.16 22.59
CA GLY A 77 -14.30 1.02 22.43
C GLY A 77 -15.05 0.86 21.10
N PHE A 78 -14.48 0.17 20.12
CA PHE A 78 -15.03 -0.06 18.78
C PHE A 78 -15.50 -1.51 18.62
N ASN A 79 -16.40 -1.94 19.49
CA ASN A 79 -16.90 -3.32 19.55
C ASN A 79 -18.25 -3.54 18.86
N GLY A 80 -18.79 -2.55 18.16
CA GLY A 80 -20.10 -2.63 17.51
C GLY A 80 -21.30 -2.42 18.43
N ALA A 81 -21.10 -2.20 19.72
CA ALA A 81 -22.18 -1.96 20.69
C ALA A 81 -22.60 -0.48 20.73
N ASP A 82 -23.80 -0.20 21.22
CA ASP A 82 -24.32 1.16 21.45
C ASP A 82 -24.26 2.08 20.21
N GLY A 83 -24.37 1.51 19.02
CA GLY A 83 -24.27 2.23 17.75
C GLY A 83 -22.85 2.67 17.37
N LYS A 84 -21.83 2.21 18.10
CA LYS A 84 -20.42 2.42 17.74
C LYS A 84 -19.98 1.50 16.60
N PRO A 85 -18.91 1.85 15.87
CA PRO A 85 -18.32 0.96 14.88
C PRO A 85 -17.79 -0.34 15.51
N ALA A 86 -17.67 -1.39 14.71
CA ALA A 86 -16.98 -2.63 15.04
C ALA A 86 -15.65 -2.68 14.28
N TYR A 87 -14.53 -2.60 15.00
CA TYR A 87 -13.17 -2.67 14.45
C TYR A 87 -12.43 -3.90 14.97
N ILE A 88 -11.44 -4.39 14.23
CA ILE A 88 -10.50 -5.42 14.69
C ILE A 88 -9.09 -5.06 14.27
N ALA A 89 -8.10 -5.51 15.02
CA ALA A 89 -6.72 -5.47 14.58
C ALA A 89 -6.24 -6.83 14.06
N ILE A 90 -5.50 -6.83 12.97
CA ILE A 90 -4.84 -8.01 12.40
C ILE A 90 -3.44 -7.58 11.98
N ASP A 91 -2.41 -8.22 12.54
CA ASP A 91 -1.00 -7.92 12.31
C ASP A 91 -0.67 -6.42 12.46
N GLY A 92 -1.23 -5.79 13.49
CA GLY A 92 -1.02 -4.37 13.80
C GLY A 92 -1.83 -3.39 12.94
N VAL A 93 -2.65 -3.87 12.00
CA VAL A 93 -3.53 -3.02 11.17
C VAL A 93 -4.97 -3.09 11.68
N VAL A 94 -5.60 -1.93 11.88
CA VAL A 94 -6.99 -1.84 12.34
C VAL A 94 -7.94 -1.73 11.12
N TYR A 95 -8.91 -2.64 11.05
CA TYR A 95 -9.90 -2.74 9.99
C TYR A 95 -11.31 -2.47 10.52
N ASP A 96 -12.12 -1.78 9.72
CA ASP A 96 -13.55 -1.61 9.96
C ASP A 96 -14.33 -2.80 9.40
N VAL A 97 -15.05 -3.49 10.29
CA VAL A 97 -15.91 -4.63 9.98
C VAL A 97 -17.40 -4.32 10.19
N SER A 98 -17.75 -3.07 10.51
CA SER A 98 -19.13 -2.65 10.84
C SER A 98 -20.15 -2.99 9.76
N ASN A 99 -19.76 -2.85 8.49
CA ASN A 99 -20.62 -3.10 7.34
C ASN A 99 -20.47 -4.53 6.78
N ASN A 100 -19.73 -5.41 7.46
CA ASN A 100 -19.57 -6.80 7.05
C ASN A 100 -20.68 -7.66 7.68
N PRO A 101 -21.58 -8.28 6.89
CA PRO A 101 -22.65 -9.11 7.42
C PRO A 101 -22.18 -10.27 8.31
N ALA A 102 -20.95 -10.75 8.11
CA ALA A 102 -20.36 -11.81 8.92
C ALA A 102 -20.07 -11.39 10.37
N TRP A 103 -20.06 -10.08 10.65
CA TRP A 103 -19.78 -9.46 11.95
C TRP A 103 -21.04 -8.93 12.65
N GLY A 104 -22.22 -9.47 12.30
CA GLY A 104 -23.49 -9.10 12.92
C GLY A 104 -23.43 -9.16 14.45
N GLY A 105 -23.81 -8.06 15.10
CA GLY A 105 -23.74 -7.93 16.57
C GLY A 105 -22.33 -7.73 17.13
N GLY A 106 -21.34 -7.37 16.29
CA GLY A 106 -19.97 -7.11 16.71
C GLY A 106 -19.16 -8.38 17.00
N THR A 107 -19.59 -9.54 16.50
CA THR A 107 -18.90 -10.82 16.72
C THR A 107 -18.82 -11.66 15.46
N HIS A 108 -17.80 -12.51 15.37
CA HIS A 108 -17.63 -13.47 14.30
C HIS A 108 -16.98 -14.75 14.84
N PHE A 109 -17.71 -15.87 14.87
CA PHE A 109 -17.24 -17.17 15.37
C PHE A 109 -16.49 -17.13 16.71
N GLY A 110 -17.02 -16.36 17.69
CA GLY A 110 -16.42 -16.24 19.02
C GLY A 110 -15.34 -15.16 19.13
N VAL A 111 -14.92 -14.56 18.02
CA VAL A 111 -14.12 -13.33 18.02
C VAL A 111 -15.04 -12.14 18.24
N VAL A 112 -14.64 -11.24 19.14
CA VAL A 112 -15.38 -10.01 19.46
C VAL A 112 -14.66 -8.83 18.83
N ALA A 113 -15.41 -7.88 18.27
CA ALA A 113 -14.84 -6.63 17.79
C ALA A 113 -14.24 -5.81 18.95
N GLY A 114 -13.30 -4.94 18.64
CA GLY A 114 -12.53 -4.16 19.60
C GLY A 114 -11.29 -4.89 20.14
N THR A 115 -10.84 -5.97 19.49
CA THR A 115 -9.67 -6.74 19.91
C THR A 115 -8.62 -6.87 18.80
N ASP A 116 -7.42 -7.30 19.19
CA ASP A 116 -6.47 -7.90 18.25
C ASP A 116 -6.89 -9.35 17.98
N ALA A 117 -7.33 -9.62 16.75
CA ALA A 117 -7.82 -10.91 16.28
C ALA A 117 -6.79 -11.63 15.40
N THR A 118 -5.50 -11.26 15.50
CA THR A 118 -4.43 -11.79 14.63
C THR A 118 -4.32 -13.31 14.69
N MET A 119 -4.38 -13.90 15.90
CA MET A 119 -4.20 -15.34 16.08
C MET A 119 -5.38 -16.12 15.50
N GLU A 120 -6.60 -15.66 15.79
CA GLU A 120 -7.84 -16.26 15.31
C GLU A 120 -7.93 -16.13 13.79
N PHE A 121 -7.55 -14.97 13.23
CA PHE A 121 -7.52 -14.76 11.79
C PHE A 121 -6.56 -15.73 11.10
N LYS A 122 -5.32 -15.85 11.59
CA LYS A 122 -4.30 -16.75 11.01
C LYS A 122 -4.67 -18.23 11.10
N SER A 123 -5.54 -18.60 12.04
CA SER A 123 -6.01 -19.98 12.19
C SER A 123 -7.00 -20.41 11.11
N CYS A 124 -7.79 -19.47 10.56
CA CYS A 124 -8.95 -19.78 9.71
C CYS A 124 -8.96 -19.09 8.34
N HIS A 125 -8.15 -18.04 8.14
CA HIS A 125 -8.21 -17.18 6.96
C HIS A 125 -6.85 -16.92 6.34
N LYS A 126 -6.91 -16.35 5.14
CA LYS A 126 -5.76 -15.82 4.41
C LYS A 126 -6.00 -14.34 4.12
N GLU A 127 -4.94 -13.60 3.87
CA GLU A 127 -4.95 -12.14 3.69
C GLU A 127 -5.93 -11.62 2.63
N GLN A 128 -6.34 -12.43 1.64
CA GLN A 128 -7.27 -12.01 0.60
C GLN A 128 -8.63 -11.54 1.16
N VAL A 129 -9.02 -12.01 2.34
CA VAL A 129 -10.25 -11.57 3.02
C VAL A 129 -10.16 -10.09 3.44
N LEU A 130 -8.96 -9.62 3.81
CA LEU A 130 -8.72 -8.25 4.29
C LEU A 130 -8.82 -7.21 3.17
N ALA A 131 -8.59 -7.62 1.91
CA ALA A 131 -8.62 -6.72 0.76
C ALA A 131 -10.00 -6.06 0.53
N LYS A 132 -11.07 -6.60 1.14
CA LYS A 132 -12.43 -6.06 1.07
C LYS A 132 -12.79 -5.16 2.26
N LEU A 133 -11.96 -5.14 3.30
CA LEU A 133 -12.20 -4.37 4.51
C LEU A 133 -11.52 -3.02 4.41
N GLN A 134 -12.17 -2.00 4.97
CA GLN A 134 -11.56 -0.68 5.05
C GLN A 134 -10.54 -0.66 6.18
N ARG A 135 -9.30 -0.30 5.86
CA ARG A 135 -8.28 0.03 6.87
C ARG A 135 -8.62 1.40 7.49
N VAL A 136 -8.65 1.47 8.81
CA VAL A 136 -9.01 2.69 9.57
C VAL A 136 -7.90 3.15 10.52
N GLY A 137 -6.83 2.38 10.64
CA GLY A 137 -5.64 2.78 11.37
C GLY A 137 -4.69 1.64 11.66
N VAL A 138 -3.90 1.82 12.71
CA VAL A 138 -2.88 0.87 13.15
C VAL A 138 -2.87 0.77 14.66
N LEU A 139 -2.52 -0.41 15.18
CA LEU A 139 -2.25 -0.56 16.60
C LEU A 139 -0.89 0.06 16.92
N LYS A 140 -0.87 0.85 17.99
CA LYS A 140 0.35 1.41 18.53
C LYS A 140 1.16 0.30 19.19
N ASN A 141 2.35 0.03 18.65
CA ASN A 141 3.30 -0.88 19.29
C ASN A 141 3.76 -0.25 20.62
N ILE A 142 3.60 -0.98 21.72
CA ILE A 142 4.15 -0.62 23.04
C ILE A 142 5.60 -1.05 23.12
#